data_AF-A0A397IRF8-F1
#
_entry.id   AF-A0A397IRF8-F1
#
_cell.length_a   1.000
_cell.length_b   1.000
_cell.length_c   1.000
_cell.angle_alpha   90.00
_cell.angle_beta   90.00
_cell.angle_gamma   90.00
#
_symmetry.space_group_name_H-M   'P 1'
#
loop_
_entity.id
_entity.type
_entity.pdbx_description
1 polymer ?
#
loop_
_entity_poly.entity_id
_entity_poly.type
_entity_poly.pdbx_seq_one_letter_code
_entity_poly.pdbx_strand_id
1 'polypeptide(L)'
;MYNFSAPILWRRVEFFNKDYQQSRRALNMSRVLTRRLINFERVMRGKIKPLYCSKMAYLRLEGLKISDTFISAILYSCPNIRFLILNKSKGFSNIPIIEIARFSLKLQHLSLNSCTCLTNRCITEIARFCPKLRHLELSDCSIGNKAVEGIARNCTSLEYLGLKGCKGISKEVLKNLNPKIKIEYPDYSNDEFSDSDLPPLISIDTLDETYFISAFGDYIRITSASTDSERNNIFNSRASALVHSLILGNFSWQGL
;
A
#
# COMPACT_ATOMS: atom_id res chain seq x y z
N MET A 1 -10.87 -5.10 -27.60
CA MET A 1 -10.28 -6.20 -26.82
C MET A 1 -9.20 -5.60 -25.92
N TYR A 2 -9.47 -5.53 -24.61
CA TYR A 2 -8.62 -4.79 -23.66
C TYR A 2 -7.37 -5.60 -23.28
N ASN A 3 -6.21 -5.13 -23.71
CA ASN A 3 -4.89 -5.56 -23.26
C ASN A 3 -4.65 -5.05 -21.83
N PHE A 4 -5.00 -5.82 -20.80
CA PHE A 4 -4.57 -5.51 -19.43
C PHE A 4 -3.19 -6.09 -19.17
N SER A 5 -2.19 -5.29 -19.50
CA SER A 5 -0.81 -5.46 -19.07
C SER A 5 -0.74 -5.55 -17.53
N ALA A 6 -0.17 -6.65 -17.02
CA ALA A 6 0.20 -6.88 -15.61
C ALA A 6 0.76 -5.66 -14.81
N PRO A 7 1.46 -4.66 -15.38
CA PRO A 7 1.92 -3.47 -14.65
C PRO A 7 0.83 -2.61 -13.99
N ILE A 8 -0.42 -2.63 -14.48
CA ILE A 8 -1.49 -1.82 -13.88
C ILE A 8 -1.92 -2.41 -12.52
N LEU A 9 -1.88 -3.74 -12.37
CA LEU A 9 -2.28 -4.45 -11.14
C LEU A 9 -1.37 -4.14 -9.95
N TRP A 10 -0.14 -3.70 -10.18
CA TRP A 10 0.82 -3.35 -9.13
C TRP A 10 0.74 -1.89 -8.68
N ARG A 11 -0.02 -1.04 -9.38
CA ARG A 11 -0.27 0.34 -8.94
C ARG A 11 -1.09 0.39 -7.66
N ARG A 12 -1.99 -0.60 -7.47
CA ARG A 12 -2.88 -0.76 -6.31
C ARG A 12 -2.79 -2.18 -5.77
N VAL A 13 -2.28 -2.33 -4.55
CA VAL A 13 -2.15 -3.63 -3.87
C VAL A 13 -2.94 -3.61 -2.57
N GLU A 14 -3.78 -4.62 -2.37
CA GLU A 14 -4.63 -4.73 -1.19
C GLU A 14 -4.55 -6.11 -0.55
N PHE A 15 -4.26 -6.11 0.75
CA PHE A 15 -4.34 -7.26 1.64
C PHE A 15 -5.16 -6.82 2.83
N PHE A 16 -6.38 -7.33 2.94
CA PHE A 16 -7.26 -7.04 4.07
C PHE A 16 -8.07 -8.27 4.45
N ASN A 17 -8.22 -8.49 5.74
CA ASN A 17 -9.07 -9.55 6.25
C ASN A 17 -10.52 -9.07 6.33
N LYS A 18 -11.37 -9.48 5.36
CA LYS A 18 -12.81 -9.13 5.30
C LYS A 18 -13.55 -9.52 6.58
N ASP A 19 -13.16 -10.63 7.21
CA ASP A 19 -13.83 -11.18 8.40
C ASP A 19 -13.60 -10.34 9.66
N TYR A 20 -12.61 -9.45 9.64
CA TYR A 20 -12.31 -8.54 10.76
C TYR A 20 -13.40 -7.46 10.94
N GLN A 21 -14.24 -7.23 9.92
CA GLN A 21 -15.37 -6.30 10.02
C GLN A 21 -16.59 -6.90 10.75
N GLN A 22 -16.63 -8.23 10.97
CA GLN A 22 -17.81 -8.93 11.52
C GLN A 22 -17.60 -9.66 12.86
N SER A 23 -16.37 -9.88 13.35
CA SER A 23 -16.16 -10.71 14.55
C SER A 23 -15.04 -10.25 15.49
N ARG A 24 -15.31 -10.26 16.80
CA ARG A 24 -14.35 -10.00 17.90
C ARG A 24 -13.32 -11.12 18.12
N ARG A 25 -13.32 -12.18 17.30
CA ARG A 25 -12.34 -13.27 17.37
C ARG A 25 -11.59 -13.36 16.05
N ALA A 26 -10.26 -13.36 16.13
CA ALA A 26 -9.36 -13.47 14.99
C ALA A 26 -9.63 -14.78 14.23
N LEU A 27 -10.51 -14.72 13.23
CA LEU A 27 -10.65 -15.77 12.24
C LEU A 27 -9.39 -15.71 11.36
N ASN A 28 -8.71 -16.86 11.28
CA ASN A 28 -7.46 -17.01 10.52
C ASN A 28 -7.68 -16.51 9.08
N MET A 29 -6.72 -15.73 8.58
CA MET A 29 -6.73 -15.30 7.17
C MET A 29 -6.87 -16.51 6.25
N SER A 30 -7.54 -16.33 5.11
CA SER A 30 -7.62 -17.38 4.10
C SER A 30 -6.21 -17.85 3.71
N ARG A 31 -6.07 -19.16 3.41
CA ARG A 31 -4.79 -19.73 2.97
C ARG A 31 -4.25 -19.02 1.73
N VAL A 32 -5.16 -18.60 0.84
CA VAL A 32 -4.84 -17.83 -0.38
C VAL A 32 -4.25 -16.47 -0.01
N LEU A 33 -4.93 -15.68 0.83
CA LEU A 33 -4.44 -14.36 1.25
C LEU A 33 -3.08 -14.47 1.94
N THR A 34 -2.91 -15.49 2.79
CA THR A 34 -1.65 -15.77 3.50
C THR A 34 -0.51 -16.06 2.52
N ARG A 35 -0.71 -16.96 1.55
CA ARG A 35 0.31 -17.29 0.53
C ARG A 35 0.69 -16.06 -0.29
N ARG A 36 -0.29 -15.25 -0.67
CA ARG A 36 -0.07 -14.04 -1.48
C ARG A 36 0.70 -12.98 -0.71
N LEU A 37 0.42 -12.81 0.59
CA LEU A 37 1.18 -11.92 1.46
C LEU A 37 2.64 -12.40 1.59
N ILE A 38 2.88 -13.70 1.80
CA ILE A 38 4.23 -14.28 1.88
C ILE A 38 5.02 -14.04 0.58
N ASN A 39 4.38 -14.25 -0.58
CA ASN A 39 5.03 -14.01 -1.87
C ASN A 39 5.35 -12.52 -2.08
N PHE A 40 4.43 -11.64 -1.72
CA PHE A 40 4.64 -10.20 -1.78
C PHE A 40 5.77 -9.75 -0.84
N GLU A 41 5.82 -10.28 0.38
CA GLU A 41 6.92 -10.05 1.33
C GLU A 41 8.27 -10.52 0.79
N ARG A 42 8.32 -11.70 0.15
CA ARG A 42 9.54 -12.20 -0.50
C ARG A 42 10.05 -11.24 -1.59
N VAL A 43 9.15 -10.71 -2.42
CA VAL A 43 9.52 -9.71 -3.45
C VAL A 43 10.06 -8.44 -2.79
N MET A 44 9.41 -7.93 -1.75
CA MET A 44 9.86 -6.72 -1.05
C MET A 44 11.17 -6.91 -0.31
N ARG A 45 11.51 -8.12 0.13
CA ARG A 45 12.79 -8.43 0.78
C ARG A 45 13.92 -8.81 -0.18
N GLY A 46 13.61 -9.22 -1.42
CA GLY A 46 14.60 -9.68 -2.40
C GLY A 46 15.60 -8.59 -2.82
N LYS A 47 16.86 -8.93 -3.12
CA LYS A 47 17.89 -7.90 -3.45
C LYS A 47 17.55 -7.08 -4.69
N ILE A 48 17.04 -7.75 -5.72
CA ILE A 48 16.57 -7.11 -6.95
C ILE A 48 15.09 -6.79 -6.75
N LYS A 49 14.69 -5.56 -7.10
CA LYS A 49 13.29 -5.13 -7.06
C LYS A 49 12.72 -5.10 -8.48
N PRO A 50 11.50 -5.59 -8.70
CA PRO A 50 10.84 -5.42 -9.98
C PRO A 50 10.63 -3.93 -10.29
N LEU A 51 10.76 -3.54 -11.55
CA LEU A 51 10.57 -2.16 -12.00
C LEU A 51 9.20 -1.58 -11.60
N TYR A 52 8.18 -2.43 -11.53
CA TYR A 52 6.82 -2.02 -11.18
C TYR A 52 6.64 -1.64 -9.69
N CYS A 53 7.57 -1.99 -8.77
CA CYS A 53 7.51 -1.52 -7.38
C CYS A 53 7.54 0.01 -7.31
N SER A 54 8.31 0.65 -8.19
CA SER A 54 8.36 2.11 -8.32
C SER A 54 7.04 2.72 -8.81
N LYS A 55 6.15 1.93 -9.40
CA LYS A 55 4.83 2.37 -9.89
C LYS A 55 3.72 2.21 -8.84
N MET A 56 4.00 1.56 -7.71
CA MET A 56 2.99 1.35 -6.66
C MET A 56 2.60 2.69 -6.03
N ALA A 57 1.32 3.01 -6.12
CA ALA A 57 0.75 4.26 -5.63
C ALA A 57 -0.22 4.05 -4.47
N TYR A 58 -0.84 2.87 -4.39
CA TYR A 58 -1.79 2.51 -3.35
C TYR A 58 -1.42 1.18 -2.73
N LEU A 59 -1.33 1.15 -1.39
CA LEU A 59 -1.12 -0.06 -0.62
C LEU A 59 -2.06 -0.10 0.59
N ARG A 60 -2.81 -1.19 0.71
CA ARG A 60 -3.61 -1.52 1.90
C ARG A 60 -3.11 -2.82 2.52
N LEU A 61 -2.72 -2.77 3.79
CA LEU A 61 -2.33 -3.89 4.63
C LEU A 61 -3.16 -3.80 5.92
N GLU A 62 -4.43 -4.23 5.89
CA GLU A 62 -5.38 -4.06 6.99
C GLU A 62 -5.63 -5.35 7.77
N GLY A 63 -5.58 -5.26 9.09
CA GLY A 63 -5.84 -6.39 9.99
C GLY A 63 -4.79 -7.51 9.93
N LEU A 64 -3.57 -7.18 9.47
CA LEU A 64 -2.50 -8.15 9.25
C LEU A 64 -1.49 -8.15 10.41
N LYS A 65 -0.77 -9.27 10.58
CA LYS A 65 0.44 -9.32 11.39
C LYS A 65 1.66 -9.09 10.48
N ILE A 66 2.25 -7.90 10.54
CA ILE A 66 3.36 -7.46 9.69
C ILE A 66 4.50 -6.91 10.56
N SER A 67 5.76 -7.15 10.15
CA SER A 67 6.95 -6.71 10.90
C SER A 67 7.52 -5.39 10.41
N ASP A 68 8.28 -4.68 11.25
CA ASP A 68 9.03 -3.47 10.90
C ASP A 68 9.81 -3.63 9.59
N THR A 69 10.64 -4.67 9.52
CA THR A 69 11.51 -4.92 8.37
C THR A 69 10.75 -5.08 7.05
N PHE A 70 9.49 -5.51 7.10
CA PHE A 70 8.65 -5.65 5.91
C PHE A 70 8.09 -4.29 5.46
N ILE A 71 7.58 -3.48 6.39
CA ILE A 71 7.10 -2.12 6.08
C ILE A 71 8.26 -1.27 5.57
N SER A 72 9.40 -1.27 6.26
CA SER A 72 10.60 -0.56 5.82
C SER A 72 11.00 -0.98 4.41
N ALA A 73 11.05 -2.29 4.12
CA ALA A 73 11.37 -2.79 2.79
C ALA A 73 10.39 -2.27 1.71
N ILE A 74 9.10 -2.18 2.00
CA ILE A 74 8.11 -1.57 1.10
C ILE A 74 8.45 -0.10 0.86
N LEU A 75 8.69 0.68 1.92
CA LEU A 75 8.97 2.12 1.82
C LEU A 75 10.21 2.41 0.96
N TYR A 76 11.27 1.61 1.12
CA TYR A 76 12.48 1.72 0.29
C TYR A 76 12.24 1.33 -1.17
N SER A 77 11.36 0.36 -1.42
CA SER A 77 11.14 -0.20 -2.77
C SER A 77 10.11 0.57 -3.58
N CYS A 78 9.22 1.29 -2.89
CA CYS A 78 8.03 1.89 -3.47
C CYS A 78 7.94 3.38 -3.10
N PRO A 79 8.85 4.23 -3.62
CA PRO A 79 8.96 5.64 -3.23
C PRO A 79 7.80 6.52 -3.70
N ASN A 80 6.92 6.00 -4.57
CA ASN A 80 5.79 6.73 -5.16
C ASN A 80 4.44 6.43 -4.50
N ILE A 81 4.43 5.79 -3.33
CA ILE A 81 3.20 5.55 -2.57
C ILE A 81 2.52 6.89 -2.25
N ARG A 82 1.25 6.99 -2.63
CA ARG A 82 0.34 8.12 -2.36
C ARG A 82 -0.70 7.74 -1.32
N PHE A 83 -1.12 6.47 -1.29
CA PHE A 83 -2.14 5.93 -0.37
C PHE A 83 -1.56 4.76 0.40
N LEU A 84 -1.51 4.88 1.73
CA LEU A 84 -1.03 3.83 2.62
C LEU A 84 -2.04 3.59 3.74
N ILE A 85 -2.57 2.37 3.81
CA ILE A 85 -3.54 1.97 4.82
C ILE A 85 -2.96 0.79 5.61
N LEU A 86 -2.74 0.97 6.91
CA LEU A 86 -2.25 -0.06 7.84
C LEU A 86 -3.24 -0.35 8.98
N ASN A 87 -4.51 0.03 8.79
CA ASN A 87 -5.56 -0.09 9.80
C ASN A 87 -5.57 -1.46 10.49
N LYS A 88 -5.71 -1.46 11.82
CA LYS A 88 -5.83 -2.67 12.65
C LYS A 88 -4.67 -3.68 12.51
N SER A 89 -3.60 -3.33 11.78
CA SER A 89 -2.43 -4.18 11.63
C SER A 89 -1.54 -4.08 12.86
N LYS A 90 -0.82 -5.17 13.14
CA LYS A 90 -0.02 -5.35 14.35
C LYS A 90 1.32 -6.04 14.03
N GLY A 91 2.21 -6.08 15.01
CA GLY A 91 3.52 -6.74 14.88
C GLY A 91 4.66 -5.82 14.43
N PHE A 92 4.37 -4.52 14.32
CA PHE A 92 5.34 -3.47 14.03
C PHE A 92 5.36 -2.40 15.13
N SER A 93 6.48 -1.71 15.26
CA SER A 93 6.77 -0.66 16.22
C SER A 93 6.50 0.74 15.64
N ASN A 94 6.91 1.78 16.36
CA ASN A 94 6.86 3.16 15.86
C ASN A 94 7.93 3.48 14.82
N ILE A 95 8.97 2.65 14.65
CA ILE A 95 10.10 2.87 13.73
C ILE A 95 9.62 3.03 12.28
N PRO A 96 8.94 2.04 11.66
CA PRO A 96 8.50 2.16 10.27
C PRO A 96 7.50 3.30 10.06
N ILE A 97 6.76 3.70 11.09
CA ILE A 97 5.81 4.83 11.00
C ILE A 97 6.57 6.17 10.90
N ILE A 98 7.68 6.31 11.60
CA ILE A 98 8.57 7.47 11.45
C ILE A 98 9.27 7.44 10.08
N GLU A 99 9.61 6.25 9.57
CA GLU A 99 10.19 6.09 8.24
C GLU A 99 9.24 6.51 7.10
N ILE A 100 7.92 6.35 7.25
CA ILE A 100 6.92 6.86 6.29
C ILE A 100 7.19 8.35 6.00
N ALA A 101 7.44 9.14 7.04
CA ALA A 101 7.68 10.57 6.94
C ALA A 101 8.92 10.90 6.08
N ARG A 102 9.91 10.01 6.05
CA ARG A 102 11.18 10.21 5.33
C ARG A 102 11.16 9.70 3.89
N PHE A 103 10.46 8.58 3.64
CA PHE A 103 10.51 7.90 2.35
C PHE A 103 9.28 8.12 1.47
N SER A 104 8.13 8.49 2.05
CA SER A 104 6.87 8.67 1.32
C SER A 104 6.53 10.15 1.13
N LEU A 105 7.41 10.93 0.51
CA LEU A 105 7.22 12.38 0.32
C LEU A 105 6.03 12.76 -0.58
N LYS A 106 5.49 11.78 -1.33
CA LYS A 106 4.30 11.92 -2.18
C LYS A 106 3.01 11.45 -1.49
N LEU A 107 3.06 11.10 -0.21
CA LEU A 107 1.91 10.59 0.53
C LEU A 107 0.81 11.63 0.61
N GLN A 108 -0.39 11.21 0.21
CA GLN A 108 -1.61 12.02 0.19
C GLN A 108 -2.66 11.48 1.16
N HIS A 109 -2.67 10.16 1.38
CA HIS A 109 -3.60 9.49 2.27
C HIS A 109 -2.85 8.50 3.16
N LEU A 110 -3.03 8.64 4.48
CA LEU A 110 -2.50 7.74 5.49
C LEU A 110 -3.58 7.33 6.47
N SER A 111 -3.81 6.03 6.57
CA SER A 111 -4.79 5.46 7.50
C SER A 111 -4.10 4.48 8.45
N LEU A 112 -4.13 4.80 9.74
CA LEU A 112 -3.49 4.06 10.84
C LEU A 112 -4.50 3.76 11.96
N ASN A 113 -5.79 3.66 11.62
CA ASN A 113 -6.87 3.42 12.57
C ASN A 113 -6.58 2.15 13.40
N SER A 114 -6.80 2.24 14.72
CA SER A 114 -6.60 1.16 15.67
C SER A 114 -5.17 0.58 15.70
N CYS A 115 -4.16 1.33 15.26
CA CYS A 115 -2.75 0.94 15.41
C CYS A 115 -2.26 1.29 16.83
N THR A 116 -1.89 0.28 17.62
CA THR A 116 -1.49 0.48 19.03
C THR A 116 -0.05 0.95 19.21
N CYS A 117 0.77 0.94 18.15
CA CYS A 117 2.19 1.32 18.21
C CYS A 117 2.44 2.82 18.00
N LEU A 118 1.38 3.62 17.80
CA LEU A 118 1.52 5.05 17.51
C LEU A 118 1.91 5.86 18.75
N THR A 119 2.74 6.85 18.52
CA THR A 119 3.11 7.86 19.54
C THR A 119 2.89 9.25 18.97
N ASN A 120 2.77 10.26 19.83
CA ASN A 120 2.67 11.67 19.39
C ASN A 120 3.84 12.05 18.47
N ARG A 121 5.05 11.54 18.74
CA ARG A 121 6.24 11.76 17.92
C ARG A 121 6.06 11.25 16.49
N CYS A 122 5.47 10.06 16.30
CA CYS A 122 5.18 9.53 14.97
C CYS A 122 4.36 10.52 14.14
N ILE A 123 3.28 11.04 14.74
CA ILE A 123 2.35 11.93 14.05
C ILE A 123 2.99 13.28 13.78
N THR A 124 3.79 13.81 14.71
CA THR A 124 4.54 15.05 14.49
C THR A 124 5.55 14.93 13.35
N GLU A 125 6.27 13.81 13.24
CA GLU A 125 7.20 13.57 12.13
C GLU A 125 6.46 13.48 10.79
N ILE A 126 5.37 12.71 10.72
CA ILE A 126 4.52 12.64 9.51
C ILE A 126 4.02 14.04 9.14
N ALA A 127 3.51 14.80 10.11
CA ALA A 127 2.98 16.13 9.86
C ALA A 127 4.03 17.08 9.31
N ARG A 128 5.28 16.96 9.77
CA ARG A 128 6.40 17.82 9.37
C ARG A 128 6.95 17.49 7.98
N PHE A 129 7.02 16.22 7.61
CA PHE A 129 7.72 15.78 6.39
C PHE A 129 6.80 15.30 5.25
N CYS A 130 5.49 15.20 5.47
CA CYS A 130 4.50 14.89 4.43
C CYS A 130 3.64 16.11 4.07
N PRO A 131 4.17 17.14 3.37
CA PRO A 131 3.44 18.38 3.07
C PRO A 131 2.26 18.19 2.10
N LYS A 132 2.23 17.08 1.37
CA LYS A 132 1.16 16.71 0.42
C LYS A 132 0.03 15.90 1.06
N LEU A 133 0.10 15.64 2.37
CA LEU A 133 -0.91 14.84 3.06
C LEU A 133 -2.24 15.60 3.09
N ARG A 134 -3.26 15.01 2.45
CA ARG A 134 -4.63 15.53 2.39
C ARG A 134 -5.55 14.78 3.36
N HIS A 135 -5.27 13.51 3.62
CA HIS A 135 -6.14 12.63 4.41
C HIS A 135 -5.33 11.87 5.47
N LEU A 136 -5.72 12.04 6.73
CA LEU A 136 -5.09 11.37 7.86
C LEU A 136 -6.14 10.75 8.78
N GLU A 137 -6.09 9.44 8.96
CA GLU A 137 -7.00 8.70 9.83
C GLU A 137 -6.24 8.04 10.98
N LEU A 138 -6.62 8.39 12.20
CA LEU A 138 -5.98 7.97 13.46
C LEU A 138 -7.03 7.52 14.49
N SER A 139 -8.20 7.07 14.05
CA SER A 139 -9.28 6.65 14.95
C SER A 139 -8.83 5.50 15.85
N ASP A 140 -9.34 5.46 17.08
CA ASP A 140 -9.01 4.47 18.11
C ASP A 140 -7.51 4.31 18.37
N CYS A 141 -6.74 5.39 18.24
CA CYS A 141 -5.31 5.41 18.53
C CYS A 141 -5.00 6.09 19.86
N SER A 142 -3.92 5.64 20.53
CA SER A 142 -3.44 6.19 21.80
C SER A 142 -2.56 7.43 21.60
N ILE A 143 -3.12 8.47 20.97
CA ILE A 143 -2.49 9.77 20.73
C ILE A 143 -3.14 10.87 21.58
N GLY A 144 -2.47 12.02 21.72
CA GLY A 144 -2.99 13.15 22.49
C GLY A 144 -2.71 14.50 21.86
N ASN A 145 -2.99 15.57 22.62
CA ASN A 145 -2.98 16.95 22.13
C ASN A 145 -1.72 17.35 21.34
N LYS A 146 -0.53 16.90 21.76
CA LYS A 146 0.74 17.18 21.06
C LYS A 146 0.73 16.73 19.59
N ALA A 147 0.07 15.60 19.29
CA ALA A 147 -0.07 15.14 17.91
C ALA A 147 -0.94 16.10 17.08
N VAL A 148 -2.09 16.51 17.63
CA VAL A 148 -3.02 17.44 16.98
C VAL A 148 -2.39 18.81 16.75
N GLU A 149 -1.66 19.34 17.74
CA GLU A 149 -0.92 20.58 17.57
C GLU A 149 0.16 20.49 16.48
N GLY A 150 0.85 19.34 16.40
CA GLY A 150 1.81 19.08 15.32
C GLY A 150 1.15 19.08 13.94
N ILE A 151 -0.03 18.49 13.83
CA ILE A 151 -0.85 18.50 12.60
C ILE A 151 -1.26 19.94 12.26
N ALA A 152 -1.85 20.67 13.21
CA ALA A 152 -2.31 22.05 13.03
C ALA A 152 -1.19 22.98 12.52
N ARG A 153 0.03 22.80 13.01
CA ARG A 153 1.19 23.62 12.64
C ARG A 153 1.79 23.28 11.27
N ASN A 154 1.78 22.00 10.86
CA ASN A 154 2.60 21.55 9.72
C ASN A 154 1.79 21.02 8.53
N CYS A 155 0.59 20.48 8.74
CA CYS A 155 -0.22 19.89 7.66
C CYS A 155 -1.14 20.95 7.02
N THR A 156 -0.56 21.83 6.20
CA THR A 156 -1.30 22.92 5.55
C THR A 156 -2.24 22.46 4.43
N SER A 157 -1.95 21.32 3.80
CA SER A 157 -2.76 20.72 2.74
C SER A 157 -3.81 19.72 3.24
N LEU A 158 -3.95 19.56 4.56
CA LEU A 158 -4.87 18.56 5.12
C LEU A 158 -6.31 18.98 4.90
N GLU A 159 -7.10 18.04 4.42
CA GLU A 159 -8.52 18.20 4.13
C GLU A 159 -9.39 17.34 5.04
N TYR A 160 -8.85 16.23 5.55
CA TYR A 160 -9.54 15.34 6.46
C TYR A 160 -8.65 14.82 7.58
N LEU A 161 -9.22 14.82 8.79
CA LEU A 161 -8.60 14.28 9.99
C LEU A 161 -9.58 13.43 10.81
N GLY A 162 -9.39 12.11 10.76
CA GLY A 162 -10.18 11.16 11.57
C GLY A 162 -9.55 10.94 12.95
N LEU A 163 -10.25 11.34 14.02
CA LEU A 163 -9.79 11.21 15.43
C LEU A 163 -10.80 10.50 16.34
N LYS A 164 -11.78 9.80 15.76
CA LYS A 164 -12.84 9.14 16.52
C LYS A 164 -12.23 8.14 17.51
N GLY A 165 -12.67 8.14 18.76
CA GLY A 165 -12.19 7.18 19.77
C GLY A 165 -10.81 7.48 20.37
N CYS A 166 -10.14 8.55 19.97
CA CYS A 166 -8.88 9.00 20.57
C CYS A 166 -9.13 9.68 21.93
N LYS A 167 -9.02 8.93 23.01
CA LYS A 167 -9.34 9.40 24.37
C LYS A 167 -8.37 10.45 24.93
N GLY A 168 -7.14 10.54 24.39
CA GLY A 168 -6.11 11.47 24.85
C GLY A 168 -6.21 12.88 24.29
N ILE A 169 -7.24 13.18 23.49
CA ILE A 169 -7.42 14.45 22.79
C ILE A 169 -8.55 15.26 23.45
N SER A 170 -8.25 16.49 23.85
CA SER A 170 -9.27 17.41 24.38
C SER A 170 -10.01 18.15 23.26
N LYS A 171 -11.25 18.57 23.52
CA LYS A 171 -12.02 19.39 22.56
C LYS A 171 -11.36 20.74 22.27
N GLU A 172 -10.63 21.30 23.24
CA GLU A 172 -9.95 22.59 23.10
C GLU A 172 -8.86 22.57 22.02
N VAL A 173 -8.04 21.50 21.94
CA VAL A 173 -6.98 21.45 20.94
C VAL A 173 -7.53 21.33 19.51
N LEU A 174 -8.73 20.79 19.35
CA LEU A 174 -9.39 20.69 18.04
C LEU A 174 -9.77 22.06 17.48
N LYS A 175 -9.98 23.07 18.35
CA LYS A 175 -10.25 24.46 17.91
C LYS A 175 -9.03 25.10 17.25
N ASN A 176 -7.83 24.56 17.48
CA ASN A 176 -6.59 25.04 16.86
C ASN A 176 -6.37 24.48 15.44
N LEU A 177 -7.19 23.51 15.01
CA LEU A 177 -7.11 22.99 13.65
C LEU A 177 -7.64 24.03 12.66
N ASN A 178 -7.11 23.99 11.44
CA ASN A 178 -7.63 24.81 10.36
C ASN A 178 -9.12 24.45 10.13
N PRO A 179 -10.05 25.42 10.14
CA PRO A 179 -11.49 25.16 10.01
C PRO A 179 -11.88 24.50 8.68
N LYS A 180 -10.99 24.51 7.68
CA LYS A 180 -11.20 23.78 6.41
C LYS A 180 -11.04 22.26 6.53
N ILE A 181 -10.37 21.78 7.59
CA ILE A 181 -10.16 20.35 7.81
C ILE A 181 -11.50 19.72 8.23
N LYS A 182 -11.98 18.78 7.41
CA LYS A 182 -13.14 17.96 7.73
C LYS A 182 -12.77 16.94 8.80
N ILE A 183 -13.66 16.74 9.76
CA ILE A 183 -13.51 15.72 10.83
C ILE A 183 -14.50 14.57 10.62
N GLU A 184 -15.44 14.73 9.69
CA GLU A 184 -16.40 13.71 9.23
C GLU A 184 -15.87 12.99 7.99
N TYR A 185 -16.17 11.69 7.87
CA TYR A 185 -15.62 10.82 6.82
C TYR A 185 -15.87 11.46 5.44
N PRO A 186 -14.82 11.74 4.63
CA PRO A 186 -15.00 12.42 3.36
C PRO A 186 -15.66 11.48 2.38
N ASP A 187 -16.57 12.02 1.57
CA ASP A 187 -16.97 11.41 0.33
C ASP A 187 -15.85 11.64 -0.70
N TYR A 188 -15.11 10.57 -1.03
CA TYR A 188 -13.98 10.58 -1.96
C TYR A 188 -14.40 10.47 -3.43
N SER A 189 -15.70 10.53 -3.75
CA SER A 189 -16.18 10.40 -5.13
C SER A 189 -15.61 11.43 -6.11
N ASN A 190 -15.09 12.57 -5.62
CA ASN A 190 -14.67 13.72 -6.43
C ASN A 190 -13.17 14.07 -6.34
N ASP A 191 -12.34 13.29 -5.63
CA ASP A 191 -10.89 13.53 -5.64
C ASP A 191 -10.27 13.08 -6.98
N GLU A 192 -9.20 13.77 -7.41
CA GLU A 192 -8.36 13.50 -8.61
C GLU A 192 -7.78 12.07 -8.72
N PHE A 193 -8.15 11.18 -7.79
CA PHE A 193 -8.15 9.75 -7.95
C PHE A 193 -9.61 9.31 -8.13
N SER A 194 -10.23 9.73 -9.24
CA SER A 194 -11.53 9.16 -9.58
C SER A 194 -11.32 7.64 -9.71
N ASP A 195 -12.30 6.84 -9.32
CA ASP A 195 -12.25 5.38 -9.52
C ASP A 195 -12.00 5.01 -11.00
N SER A 196 -12.09 5.96 -11.94
CA SER A 196 -11.74 5.79 -13.35
C SER A 196 -10.23 5.76 -13.65
N ASP A 197 -9.39 6.36 -12.79
CA ASP A 197 -7.91 6.25 -12.86
C ASP A 197 -7.36 5.03 -12.10
N LEU A 198 -8.21 4.41 -11.29
CA LEU A 198 -7.93 3.13 -10.69
C LEU A 198 -8.22 2.06 -11.74
N PRO A 199 -7.35 1.05 -11.92
CA PRO A 199 -7.82 -0.15 -12.60
C PRO A 199 -9.10 -0.64 -11.91
N PRO A 200 -10.07 -1.17 -12.68
CA PRO A 200 -11.25 -1.79 -12.09
C PRO A 200 -10.81 -2.73 -10.97
N LEU A 201 -11.52 -2.68 -9.84
CA LEU A 201 -11.31 -3.59 -8.72
C LEU A 201 -11.46 -5.02 -9.23
N ILE A 202 -10.35 -5.62 -9.65
CA ILE A 202 -10.29 -7.04 -9.89
C ILE A 202 -10.28 -7.65 -8.49
N SER A 203 -11.46 -8.04 -8.02
CA SER A 203 -11.59 -8.93 -6.86
C SER A 203 -10.58 -10.03 -7.06
N ILE A 204 -9.61 -10.14 -6.16
CA ILE A 204 -8.46 -10.98 -6.46
C ILE A 204 -8.80 -12.48 -6.42
N ASP A 205 -10.04 -12.79 -6.06
CA ASP A 205 -10.68 -14.08 -6.26
C ASP A 205 -10.76 -14.47 -7.76
N THR A 206 -10.59 -13.51 -8.70
CA THR A 206 -10.60 -13.77 -10.15
C THR A 206 -9.21 -13.83 -10.81
N LEU A 207 -8.12 -13.54 -10.08
CA LEU A 207 -6.77 -13.81 -10.58
C LEU A 207 -6.44 -15.26 -10.21
N ASP A 208 -6.61 -16.16 -11.17
CA ASP A 208 -6.28 -17.57 -11.01
C ASP A 208 -4.86 -17.74 -10.42
N GLU A 209 -4.72 -18.66 -9.46
CA GLU A 209 -3.47 -18.97 -8.75
C GLU A 209 -2.33 -19.22 -9.76
N THR A 210 -2.65 -19.76 -10.94
CA THR A 210 -1.74 -20.02 -12.06
C THR A 210 -1.09 -18.76 -12.66
N TYR A 211 -1.82 -17.64 -12.77
CA TYR A 211 -1.29 -16.39 -13.36
C TYR A 211 -0.32 -15.69 -12.40
N PHE A 212 -0.60 -15.77 -11.10
CA PHE A 212 0.29 -15.24 -10.06
C PHE A 212 1.52 -16.15 -9.89
N ILE A 213 1.34 -17.48 -9.91
CA ILE A 213 2.44 -18.45 -9.80
C ILE A 213 3.37 -18.40 -11.02
N SER A 214 2.86 -18.22 -12.24
CA SER A 214 3.70 -18.10 -13.44
C SER A 214 4.54 -16.81 -13.41
N ALA A 215 3.90 -15.66 -13.21
CA ALA A 215 4.58 -14.36 -13.17
C ALA A 215 5.61 -14.23 -12.02
N PHE A 216 5.31 -14.80 -10.85
CA PHE A 216 6.23 -14.77 -9.70
C PHE A 216 7.19 -15.96 -9.65
N GLY A 217 6.82 -17.10 -10.21
CA GLY A 217 7.65 -18.30 -10.27
C GLY A 217 8.88 -18.09 -11.14
N ASP A 218 8.70 -17.41 -12.27
CA ASP A 218 9.82 -17.03 -13.14
C ASP A 218 10.67 -15.93 -12.49
N TYR A 219 10.06 -14.96 -11.80
CA TYR A 219 10.78 -13.94 -11.03
C TYR A 219 11.65 -14.55 -9.92
N ILE A 220 11.10 -15.47 -9.12
CA ILE A 220 11.84 -16.15 -8.05
C ILE A 220 13.01 -16.95 -8.65
N ARG A 221 12.78 -17.71 -9.74
CA ARG A 221 13.83 -18.48 -10.42
C ARG A 221 14.96 -17.60 -10.96
N ILE A 222 14.63 -16.44 -11.52
CA ILE A 222 15.61 -15.44 -11.98
C ILE A 222 16.42 -14.90 -10.80
N THR A 223 15.78 -14.58 -9.67
CA THR A 223 16.49 -14.04 -8.49
C THR A 223 17.27 -15.08 -7.70
N SER A 224 16.96 -16.37 -7.85
CA SER A 224 17.74 -17.47 -7.27
C SER A 224 18.88 -17.97 -8.18
N ALA A 225 18.95 -17.48 -9.41
CA ALA A 225 20.01 -17.85 -10.35
C ALA A 225 21.35 -17.26 -9.90
N SER A 226 22.38 -18.09 -9.90
CA SER A 226 23.67 -17.81 -9.27
C SER A 226 24.57 -16.93 -10.13
N THR A 227 24.33 -16.87 -11.44
CA THR A 227 25.13 -16.11 -12.42
C THR A 227 24.27 -15.28 -13.40
N ASP A 228 24.86 -14.23 -13.98
CA ASP A 228 24.17 -13.39 -14.98
C ASP A 228 23.86 -14.17 -16.29
N SER A 229 24.69 -15.15 -16.64
CA SER A 229 24.46 -16.05 -17.78
C SER A 229 23.23 -16.95 -17.57
N GLU A 230 23.07 -17.52 -16.37
CA GLU A 230 21.87 -18.28 -15.99
C GLU A 230 20.62 -17.41 -16.00
N ARG A 231 20.71 -16.16 -15.52
CA ARG A 231 19.60 -15.19 -15.60
C ARG A 231 19.18 -14.93 -17.05
N ASN A 232 20.15 -14.70 -17.94
CA ASN A 232 19.89 -14.47 -19.37
C ASN A 232 19.35 -15.71 -20.09
N ASN A 233 19.80 -16.91 -19.73
CA ASN A 233 19.27 -18.17 -20.29
C ASN A 233 17.85 -18.49 -19.81
N ILE A 234 17.53 -18.19 -18.55
CA ILE A 234 16.16 -18.32 -18.03
C ILE A 234 15.25 -17.28 -18.71
N PHE A 235 15.74 -16.06 -18.89
CA PHE A 235 15.05 -15.02 -19.66
C PHE A 235 14.78 -15.48 -21.10
N ASN A 236 15.78 -16.01 -21.81
CA ASN A 236 15.65 -16.42 -23.21
C ASN A 236 14.84 -17.70 -23.43
N SER A 237 14.87 -18.67 -22.49
CA SER A 237 14.19 -19.96 -22.66
C SER A 237 12.68 -19.93 -22.39
N ARG A 238 12.16 -18.90 -21.69
CA ARG A 238 10.73 -18.80 -21.34
C ARG A 238 10.07 -17.45 -21.60
N ALA A 239 10.82 -16.37 -21.85
CA ALA A 239 10.23 -15.09 -22.27
C ALA A 239 9.84 -15.06 -23.75
N SER A 240 10.31 -15.99 -24.60
CA SER A 240 9.97 -16.01 -26.03
C SER A 240 8.46 -16.13 -26.29
N ALA A 241 7.70 -16.90 -25.49
CA ALA A 241 6.27 -17.05 -25.73
C ALA A 241 5.40 -15.87 -25.24
N LEU A 242 5.88 -15.06 -24.29
CA LEU A 242 5.11 -13.97 -23.68
C LEU A 242 5.59 -12.57 -24.09
N VAL A 243 6.87 -12.41 -24.46
CA VAL A 243 7.42 -11.13 -24.94
C VAL A 243 7.16 -10.94 -26.43
N HIS A 244 7.12 -12.02 -27.22
CA HIS A 244 6.86 -11.94 -28.66
C HIS A 244 5.39 -11.56 -28.98
N SER A 245 4.43 -11.81 -28.07
CA SER A 245 3.05 -11.33 -28.21
C SER A 245 2.81 -9.92 -27.66
N LEU A 246 3.76 -9.37 -26.89
CA LEU A 246 3.63 -8.05 -26.26
C LEU A 246 4.40 -6.93 -26.98
N ILE A 247 5.25 -7.24 -27.98
CA ILE A 247 6.13 -6.23 -28.60
C ILE A 247 5.87 -5.98 -30.10
N LEU A 248 5.26 -6.90 -30.86
CA LEU A 248 4.95 -6.64 -32.28
C LEU A 248 3.47 -6.87 -32.58
N GLY A 249 2.72 -5.77 -32.61
CA GLY A 249 1.42 -5.72 -33.28
C GLY A 249 1.60 -5.93 -34.77
N ASN A 250 1.24 -7.13 -35.25
CA ASN A 250 0.66 -7.43 -36.57
C ASN A 250 0.68 -8.96 -36.75
N PHE A 251 -0.48 -9.60 -36.90
CA PHE A 251 -0.80 -10.37 -38.12
C PHE A 251 -2.27 -10.77 -38.13
N SER A 252 -2.79 -10.69 -39.36
CA SER A 252 -4.16 -10.72 -39.83
C SER A 252 -4.88 -12.05 -39.67
N TRP A 253 -6.18 -11.98 -39.40
CA TRP A 253 -7.14 -13.03 -39.70
C TRP A 253 -7.28 -13.21 -41.23
N GLN A 254 -6.86 -14.37 -41.72
CA GLN A 254 -7.47 -15.13 -42.84
C GLN A 254 -7.42 -16.57 -42.33
N GLY A 255 -8.48 -17.35 -42.16
CA GLY A 255 -9.68 -17.55 -42.94
C GLY A 255 -9.88 -19.08 -42.97
N LEU A 256 -11.14 -19.52 -42.86
CA LEU A 256 -11.68 -20.90 -42.78
C LEU A 256 -11.83 -21.48 -41.36
#